data_AF-A0A844DGP6-F1
#
_entry.id   AF-A0A844DGP6-F1
#
_cell.length_a   1.000
_cell.length_b   1.000
_cell.length_c   1.000
_cell.angle_alpha   90.00
_cell.angle_beta   90.00
_cell.angle_gamma   90.00
#
_symmetry.space_group_name_H-M   'P 1'
#
loop_
_entity.id
_entity.type
_entity.pdbx_description
1 polymer ?
#
loop_
_entity_poly.entity_id
_entity_poly.type
_entity_poly.pdbx_seq_one_letter_code
_entity_poly.pdbx_strand_id
1 'polypeptide(L)'
;MSVKGYKVFNSDWTCLGKQYSCPGTFEESVSPSVCNAGMHFCKNAADCFRYYDFDPNSHVAEVIAHGTVAEGDNKCATNKLEIVREIPWAEVLEIVNTGKSCTGRCNSGNRNSGNWNSGDWNTTSFSNGCFNTVSPKIYMFNKPTDWTFEQWFNCRARRLLNEIDDCPLEYVYLSDMTDEEKAAHPEAETTGGYLKERTMADNARKWWEGLSADDRNVILSLPNFDAAIFKEITGIDVSNG
;
A
#
# COMPACT_ATOMS: atom_id res chain seq x y z
N MET A 1 -20.39 -11.23 -3.76
CA MET A 1 -19.48 -11.12 -4.93
C MET A 1 -18.17 -11.77 -4.56
N SER A 2 -17.56 -12.54 -5.44
CA SER A 2 -16.24 -13.11 -5.20
C SER A 2 -15.14 -12.20 -5.75
N VAL A 3 -14.02 -12.08 -5.02
CA VAL A 3 -12.88 -11.22 -5.41
C VAL A 3 -11.71 -12.12 -5.75
N LYS A 4 -11.19 -12.02 -6.99
CA LYS A 4 -10.00 -12.73 -7.42
C LYS A 4 -8.74 -12.00 -6.95
N GLY A 5 -7.68 -12.76 -6.68
CA GLY A 5 -6.38 -12.21 -6.37
C GLY A 5 -5.31 -13.27 -6.31
N TYR A 6 -4.23 -12.93 -5.60
CA TYR A 6 -3.03 -13.70 -5.45
C TYR A 6 -2.63 -13.77 -3.99
N LYS A 7 -1.99 -14.87 -3.60
CA LYS A 7 -1.44 -15.03 -2.25
C LYS A 7 -0.10 -15.73 -2.32
N VAL A 8 0.83 -15.28 -1.48
CA VAL A 8 2.12 -15.94 -1.26
C VAL A 8 2.07 -16.68 0.08
N PHE A 9 2.69 -17.85 0.12
CA PHE A 9 2.86 -18.71 1.28
C PHE A 9 4.34 -19.04 1.44
N ASN A 10 4.72 -19.38 2.68
CA ASN A 10 6.04 -19.93 2.98
C ASN A 10 6.27 -21.25 2.22
N SER A 11 7.52 -21.71 2.16
CA SER A 11 7.92 -22.96 1.49
C SER A 11 7.24 -24.23 2.03
N ASP A 12 6.64 -24.16 3.21
CA ASP A 12 5.87 -25.24 3.84
C ASP A 12 4.34 -25.05 3.68
N TRP A 13 3.90 -24.17 2.78
CA TRP A 13 2.48 -23.79 2.58
C TRP A 13 1.82 -23.14 3.81
N THR A 14 2.60 -22.54 4.71
CA THR A 14 2.05 -21.78 5.84
C THR A 14 1.93 -20.28 5.54
N CYS A 15 1.02 -19.62 6.25
CA CYS A 15 0.95 -18.16 6.36
C CYS A 15 0.43 -17.80 7.76
N LEU A 16 1.16 -16.95 8.49
CA LEU A 16 0.83 -16.55 9.87
C LEU A 16 0.51 -17.75 10.80
N GLY A 17 1.26 -18.86 10.66
CA GLY A 17 1.10 -20.07 11.46
C GLY A 17 -0.08 -20.99 11.05
N LYS A 18 -0.88 -20.60 10.06
CA LYS A 18 -1.93 -21.45 9.49
C LYS A 18 -1.39 -22.25 8.30
N GLN A 19 -1.68 -23.55 8.29
CA GLN A 19 -1.36 -24.46 7.19
C GLN A 19 -2.41 -24.38 6.08
N TYR A 20 -1.95 -24.38 4.84
CA TYR A 20 -2.81 -24.44 3.65
C TYR A 20 -2.44 -25.63 2.77
N SER A 21 -3.29 -25.88 1.78
CA SER A 21 -3.11 -26.85 0.70
C SER A 21 -3.59 -26.24 -0.61
N CYS A 22 -3.00 -26.66 -1.72
CA CYS A 22 -3.41 -26.22 -3.05
C CYS A 22 -3.74 -27.43 -3.95
N PRO A 23 -4.93 -27.47 -4.57
CA PRO A 23 -6.06 -26.56 -4.35
C PRO A 23 -6.70 -26.75 -2.96
N GLY A 24 -7.52 -25.79 -2.51
CA GLY A 24 -8.24 -25.92 -1.24
C GLY A 24 -9.09 -24.70 -0.87
N THR A 25 -10.14 -24.90 -0.08
CA THR A 25 -11.01 -23.83 0.44
C THR A 25 -10.92 -23.76 1.96
N PHE A 26 -10.70 -22.56 2.47
CA PHE A 26 -10.47 -22.29 3.88
C PHE A 26 -11.45 -21.24 4.36
N GLU A 27 -11.86 -21.36 5.62
CA GLU A 27 -12.81 -20.46 6.25
C GLU A 27 -12.39 -20.19 7.70
N GLU A 28 -12.67 -18.99 8.20
CA GLU A 28 -12.38 -18.55 9.56
C GLU A 28 -13.58 -17.76 10.10
N SER A 29 -13.93 -17.98 11.36
CA SER A 29 -15.02 -17.25 12.02
C SER A 29 -14.51 -15.90 12.57
N VAL A 30 -14.12 -15.00 11.67
CA VAL A 30 -13.58 -13.67 11.99
C VAL A 30 -14.21 -12.58 11.14
N SER A 31 -14.26 -11.36 11.66
CA SER A 31 -14.51 -10.16 10.86
C SER A 31 -13.20 -9.71 10.21
N PRO A 32 -13.05 -9.76 8.88
CA PRO A 32 -11.78 -9.47 8.23
C PRO A 32 -11.30 -8.04 8.47
N SER A 33 -10.00 -7.88 8.66
CA SER A 33 -9.30 -6.60 8.81
C SER A 33 -7.93 -6.72 8.14
N VAL A 34 -7.64 -5.78 7.24
CA VAL A 34 -6.52 -5.78 6.28
C VAL A 34 -5.13 -5.95 6.95
N CYS A 35 -5.02 -5.68 8.25
CA CYS A 35 -3.77 -5.87 9.01
C CYS A 35 -3.89 -6.86 10.17
N ASN A 36 -5.10 -7.17 10.62
CA ASN A 36 -5.30 -7.74 11.95
C ASN A 36 -5.99 -9.11 11.93
N ALA A 37 -6.91 -9.35 11.00
CA ALA A 37 -7.78 -10.52 11.05
C ALA A 37 -8.18 -11.03 9.66
N GLY A 38 -8.32 -12.35 9.55
CA GLY A 38 -8.66 -13.04 8.32
C GLY A 38 -7.44 -13.40 7.46
N MET A 39 -7.72 -14.07 6.34
CA MET A 39 -6.71 -14.55 5.42
C MET A 39 -6.36 -13.45 4.42
N HIS A 40 -5.12 -12.95 4.48
CA HIS A 40 -4.67 -11.87 3.61
C HIS A 40 -4.32 -12.35 2.20
N PHE A 41 -4.68 -11.56 1.19
CA PHE A 41 -4.33 -11.77 -0.22
C PHE A 41 -4.20 -10.41 -0.92
N CYS A 42 -3.68 -10.35 -2.14
CA CYS A 42 -3.55 -9.10 -2.91
C CYS A 42 -4.27 -9.22 -4.26
N LYS A 43 -4.84 -8.13 -4.77
CA LYS A 43 -5.49 -8.13 -6.10
C LYS A 43 -4.48 -8.24 -7.24
N ASN A 44 -3.26 -7.72 -7.05
CA ASN A 44 -2.15 -7.85 -7.99
C ASN A 44 -1.05 -8.74 -7.38
N ALA A 45 -0.49 -9.68 -8.16
CA ALA A 45 0.56 -10.59 -7.68
C ALA A 45 1.82 -9.85 -7.20
N ALA A 46 2.18 -8.77 -7.89
CA ALA A 46 3.29 -7.90 -7.55
C ALA A 46 3.20 -7.34 -6.11
N ASP A 47 1.98 -7.05 -5.64
CA ASP A 47 1.76 -6.47 -4.32
C ASP A 47 1.98 -7.49 -3.18
N CYS A 48 1.84 -8.80 -3.45
CA CYS A 48 2.14 -9.82 -2.45
C CYS A 48 3.58 -9.71 -1.95
N PHE A 49 4.51 -9.35 -2.84
CA PHE A 49 5.93 -9.24 -2.52
C PHE A 49 6.30 -7.94 -1.80
N ARG A 50 5.33 -7.12 -1.42
CA ARG A 50 5.54 -6.07 -0.40
C ARG A 50 5.60 -6.66 1.01
N TYR A 51 5.03 -7.85 1.20
CA TYR A 51 4.92 -8.56 2.47
C TYR A 51 5.79 -9.82 2.54
N TYR A 52 6.15 -10.35 1.37
CA TYR A 52 7.02 -11.51 1.22
C TYR A 52 8.24 -11.14 0.41
N ASP A 53 9.37 -11.77 0.73
CA ASP A 53 10.54 -11.71 -0.12
C ASP A 53 10.25 -12.36 -1.49
N PHE A 54 10.88 -11.84 -2.53
CA PHE A 54 10.77 -12.40 -3.88
C PHE A 54 11.69 -13.63 -4.00
N ASP A 55 11.27 -14.73 -3.37
CA ASP A 55 12.06 -15.95 -3.20
C ASP A 55 11.43 -17.15 -3.94
N PRO A 56 12.13 -17.78 -4.91
CA PRO A 56 11.63 -18.93 -5.66
C PRO A 56 11.26 -20.16 -4.82
N ASN A 57 11.62 -20.20 -3.53
CA ASN A 57 11.21 -21.26 -2.62
C ASN A 57 9.82 -21.05 -2.02
N SER A 58 9.26 -19.83 -2.12
CA SER A 58 7.91 -19.51 -1.65
C SER A 58 6.85 -19.98 -2.65
N HIS A 59 5.65 -20.29 -2.17
CA HIS A 59 4.53 -20.69 -3.03
C HIS A 59 3.66 -19.49 -3.37
N VAL A 60 3.33 -19.31 -4.65
CA VAL A 60 2.44 -18.25 -5.13
C VAL A 60 1.20 -18.91 -5.70
N ALA A 61 0.02 -18.43 -5.36
CA ALA A 61 -1.23 -19.02 -5.82
C ALA A 61 -2.24 -17.98 -6.29
N GLU A 62 -3.05 -18.37 -7.27
CA GLU A 62 -4.30 -17.68 -7.57
C GLU A 62 -5.34 -18.04 -6.51
N VAL A 63 -6.04 -17.02 -6.01
CA VAL A 63 -7.04 -17.19 -4.95
C VAL A 63 -8.34 -16.48 -5.29
N ILE A 64 -9.43 -16.98 -4.72
CA ILE A 64 -10.76 -16.37 -4.80
C ILE A 64 -11.30 -16.20 -3.39
N ALA A 65 -11.56 -14.95 -3.00
CA ALA A 65 -12.27 -14.64 -1.77
C ALA A 65 -13.77 -14.77 -2.00
N HIS A 66 -14.43 -15.67 -1.26
CA HIS A 66 -15.86 -15.91 -1.36
C HIS A 66 -16.66 -15.25 -0.24
N GLY A 67 -16.00 -14.91 0.86
CA GLY A 67 -16.62 -14.35 2.05
C GLY A 67 -16.65 -12.83 2.06
N THR A 68 -16.72 -12.26 3.26
CA THR A 68 -16.52 -10.82 3.47
C THR A 68 -15.09 -10.47 3.09
N VAL A 69 -14.90 -9.35 2.41
CA VAL A 69 -13.58 -8.84 2.03
C VAL A 69 -13.40 -7.45 2.65
N ALA A 70 -12.35 -7.29 3.43
CA ALA A 70 -11.82 -5.99 3.82
C ALA A 70 -10.71 -5.62 2.83
N GLU A 71 -10.76 -4.42 2.27
CA GLU A 71 -9.80 -3.92 1.27
C GLU A 71 -8.96 -2.79 1.86
N GLY A 72 -7.67 -2.78 1.55
CA GLY A 72 -6.80 -1.61 1.64
C GLY A 72 -6.01 -1.47 0.34
N ASP A 73 -5.03 -0.58 0.31
CA ASP A 73 -4.38 -0.11 -0.92
C ASP A 73 -3.84 -1.23 -1.83
N ASN A 74 -3.12 -2.18 -1.24
CA ASN A 74 -2.35 -3.21 -1.94
C ASN A 74 -2.54 -4.60 -1.33
N LYS A 75 -3.48 -4.74 -0.39
CA LYS A 75 -3.82 -6.01 0.25
C LYS A 75 -5.28 -6.02 0.69
N CYS A 76 -5.82 -7.22 0.78
CA CYS A 76 -7.16 -7.52 1.20
C CYS A 76 -7.11 -8.59 2.29
N ALA A 77 -8.17 -8.70 3.09
CA ALA A 77 -8.37 -9.80 4.03
C ALA A 77 -9.76 -10.40 3.80
N THR A 78 -9.89 -11.72 3.91
CA THR A 78 -11.19 -12.39 3.85
C THR A 78 -11.35 -13.47 4.91
N ASN A 79 -12.59 -13.75 5.29
CA ASN A 79 -12.93 -14.85 6.17
C ASN A 79 -13.13 -16.17 5.42
N LYS A 80 -13.20 -16.16 4.08
CA LYS A 80 -13.35 -17.37 3.26
C LYS A 80 -12.56 -17.26 1.96
N LEU A 81 -11.51 -18.07 1.84
CA LEU A 81 -10.54 -18.03 0.76
C LEU A 81 -10.42 -19.40 0.08
N GLU A 82 -10.58 -19.42 -1.24
CA GLU A 82 -10.23 -20.55 -2.09
C GLU A 82 -8.85 -20.32 -2.70
N ILE A 83 -7.98 -21.32 -2.60
CA ILE A 83 -6.72 -21.42 -3.33
C ILE A 83 -7.00 -22.28 -4.57
N VAL A 84 -6.99 -21.64 -5.73
CA VAL A 84 -7.42 -22.24 -7.00
C VAL A 84 -6.32 -23.11 -7.60
N ARG A 85 -5.11 -22.55 -7.70
CA ARG A 85 -3.93 -23.21 -8.23
C ARG A 85 -2.65 -22.52 -7.76
N GLU A 86 -1.57 -23.29 -7.72
CA GLU A 86 -0.23 -22.74 -7.61
C GLU A 86 0.20 -22.18 -8.97
N ILE A 87 0.90 -21.05 -8.93
CA ILE A 87 1.47 -20.37 -10.09
C ILE A 87 2.97 -20.74 -10.14
N PRO A 88 3.43 -21.43 -11.19
CA PRO A 88 4.85 -21.71 -11.36
C PRO A 88 5.67 -20.42 -11.42
N TRP A 89 6.88 -20.42 -10.86
CA TRP A 89 7.73 -19.22 -10.79
C TRP A 89 8.05 -18.57 -12.14
N ALA A 90 8.11 -19.36 -13.21
CA ALA A 90 8.23 -18.81 -14.57
C ALA A 90 7.04 -17.91 -14.94
N GLU A 91 5.82 -18.34 -14.60
CA GLU A 91 4.60 -17.56 -14.82
C GLU A 91 4.52 -16.38 -13.82
N VAL A 92 4.95 -16.55 -12.57
CA VAL A 92 5.04 -15.43 -11.60
C VAL A 92 5.90 -14.30 -12.17
N LEU A 93 7.06 -14.64 -12.75
CA LEU A 93 7.96 -13.67 -13.38
C LEU A 93 7.30 -12.92 -14.54
N GLU A 94 6.45 -13.58 -15.33
CA GLU A 94 5.69 -12.96 -16.42
C GLU A 94 4.54 -12.09 -15.92
N ILE A 95 3.87 -12.46 -14.83
CA ILE A 95 2.78 -11.68 -14.25
C ILE A 95 3.33 -10.40 -13.60
N VAL A 96 4.46 -10.50 -12.88
CA VAL A 96 5.02 -9.34 -12.17
C VAL A 96 5.92 -8.48 -13.06
N ASN A 97 6.30 -8.92 -14.26
CA ASN A 97 7.02 -8.09 -15.22
C ASN A 97 6.21 -7.91 -16.50
N THR A 98 5.97 -6.67 -16.88
CA THR A 98 5.27 -6.37 -18.13
C THR A 98 6.28 -6.11 -19.26
N GLY A 99 6.24 -6.96 -20.28
CA GLY A 99 7.03 -6.82 -21.51
C GLY A 99 8.20 -7.81 -21.66
N LYS A 100 8.95 -7.70 -22.77
CA LYS A 100 9.78 -8.80 -23.25
C LYS A 100 11.14 -8.86 -22.58
N SER A 101 11.52 -10.05 -22.10
CA SER A 101 12.86 -10.34 -21.54
C SER A 101 13.22 -9.48 -20.32
N CYS A 102 12.22 -9.10 -19.52
CA CYS A 102 12.42 -8.46 -18.23
C CYS A 102 12.75 -9.52 -17.16
N THR A 103 13.71 -9.23 -16.30
CA THR A 103 14.14 -10.10 -15.19
C THR A 103 14.18 -9.34 -13.87
N GLY A 104 13.71 -9.99 -12.79
CA GLY A 104 13.50 -9.38 -11.48
C GLY A 104 12.03 -9.10 -11.20
N ARG A 105 11.71 -8.12 -10.36
CA ARG A 105 10.34 -7.86 -9.88
C ARG A 105 9.81 -6.50 -10.34
N CYS A 106 8.57 -6.44 -10.81
CA CYS A 106 7.84 -5.20 -11.13
C CYS A 106 8.50 -4.33 -12.20
N ASN A 107 9.15 -4.94 -13.19
CA ASN A 107 9.64 -4.18 -14.34
C ASN A 107 8.53 -3.97 -15.38
N SER A 108 8.62 -2.87 -16.12
CA SER A 108 7.77 -2.57 -17.27
C SER A 108 8.61 -2.09 -18.46
N GLY A 109 8.31 -2.58 -19.67
CA GLY A 109 9.05 -2.32 -20.90
C GLY A 109 9.84 -3.54 -21.40
N ASN A 110 11.01 -3.36 -22.01
CA ASN A 110 11.78 -4.47 -22.59
C ASN A 110 13.21 -4.58 -22.05
N ARG A 111 13.65 -5.82 -21.84
CA ARG A 111 15.05 -6.16 -21.51
C ARG A 111 15.60 -5.45 -20.28
N ASN A 112 14.75 -5.23 -19.27
CA ASN A 112 15.19 -4.73 -17.97
C ASN A 112 15.72 -5.88 -17.10
N SER A 113 16.69 -5.57 -16.25
CA SER A 113 17.22 -6.45 -15.21
C SER A 113 17.33 -5.65 -13.90
N GLY A 114 16.85 -6.23 -12.82
CA GLY A 114 16.72 -5.57 -11.50
C GLY A 114 15.25 -5.42 -11.11
N ASN A 115 14.93 -4.51 -10.19
CA ASN A 115 13.57 -4.37 -9.66
C ASN A 115 12.98 -2.99 -9.95
N TRP A 116 11.68 -2.94 -10.22
CA TRP A 116 10.91 -1.70 -10.33
C TRP A 116 11.41 -0.72 -11.41
N ASN A 117 11.88 -1.23 -12.56
CA ASN A 117 12.24 -0.37 -13.69
C ASN A 117 11.06 -0.11 -14.62
N SER A 118 11.04 1.07 -15.22
CA SER A 118 10.12 1.43 -16.31
C SER A 118 10.91 1.97 -17.51
N GLY A 119 10.81 1.30 -18.65
CA GLY A 119 11.53 1.67 -19.89
C GLY A 119 12.28 0.48 -20.48
N ASP A 120 13.35 0.72 -21.22
CA ASP A 120 14.03 -0.35 -21.96
C ASP A 120 15.52 -0.47 -21.62
N TRP A 121 16.02 -1.70 -21.49
CA TRP A 121 17.46 -1.99 -21.33
C TRP A 121 18.12 -1.44 -20.06
N ASN A 122 17.38 -1.32 -18.97
CA ASN A 122 17.97 -0.94 -17.68
C ASN A 122 18.55 -2.16 -16.96
N THR A 123 19.72 -2.03 -16.34
CA THR A 123 20.36 -3.08 -15.52
C THR A 123 20.61 -2.59 -14.09
N THR A 124 19.65 -1.88 -13.53
CA THR A 124 19.65 -1.32 -12.18
C THR A 124 18.28 -1.50 -11.54
N SER A 125 18.00 -0.89 -10.39
CA SER A 125 16.64 -0.85 -9.81
C SER A 125 16.09 0.58 -9.77
N PHE A 126 14.75 0.70 -9.72
CA PHE A 126 14.03 1.97 -9.61
C PHE A 126 14.37 2.99 -10.70
N SER A 127 14.70 2.54 -11.92
CA SER A 127 15.00 3.43 -13.04
C SER A 127 13.77 3.70 -13.89
N ASN A 128 13.61 4.96 -14.32
CA ASN A 128 12.80 5.31 -15.46
C ASN A 128 13.73 5.74 -16.61
N GLY A 129 13.54 5.18 -17.81
CA GLY A 129 14.33 5.54 -19.00
C GLY A 129 14.97 4.36 -19.68
N CYS A 130 16.05 4.61 -20.44
CA CYS A 130 16.69 3.61 -21.27
C CYS A 130 18.20 3.52 -21.03
N PHE A 131 18.75 2.30 -21.06
CA PHE A 131 20.19 2.03 -20.94
C PHE A 131 20.84 2.48 -19.63
N ASN A 132 20.12 2.42 -18.50
CA ASN A 132 20.67 2.79 -17.19
C ASN A 132 21.34 1.60 -16.50
N THR A 133 22.59 1.78 -16.07
CA THR A 133 23.35 0.79 -15.29
C THR A 133 23.59 1.20 -13.83
N VAL A 134 23.15 2.40 -13.46
CA VAL A 134 23.30 2.98 -12.12
C VAL A 134 21.94 3.53 -11.69
N SER A 135 21.58 3.38 -10.41
CA SER A 135 20.33 3.93 -9.87
C SER A 135 20.28 5.45 -10.08
N PRO A 136 19.27 5.97 -10.78
CA PRO A 136 19.20 7.40 -11.08
C PRO A 136 18.92 8.21 -9.82
N LYS A 137 19.37 9.46 -9.85
CA LYS A 137 19.00 10.47 -8.87
C LYS A 137 17.58 10.95 -9.14
N ILE A 138 16.84 11.28 -8.08
CA ILE A 138 15.44 11.69 -8.18
C ILE A 138 15.28 13.20 -8.14
N TYR A 139 14.10 13.66 -8.55
CA TYR A 139 13.63 14.99 -8.23
C TYR A 139 12.86 14.95 -6.91
N MET A 140 13.00 16.00 -6.11
CA MET A 140 12.21 16.24 -4.91
C MET A 140 11.87 17.73 -4.89
N PHE A 141 10.58 18.04 -4.70
CA PHE A 141 10.05 19.41 -4.80
C PHE A 141 10.47 20.13 -6.09
N ASN A 142 10.24 19.45 -7.23
CA ASN A 142 10.54 19.94 -8.58
C ASN A 142 12.01 20.31 -8.84
N LYS A 143 12.95 19.88 -7.99
CA LYS A 143 14.40 20.12 -8.12
C LYS A 143 15.20 18.81 -8.00
N PRO A 144 16.34 18.68 -8.69
CA PRO A 144 17.20 17.50 -8.55
C PRO A 144 17.77 17.40 -7.13
N THR A 145 17.97 16.17 -6.65
CA THR A 145 18.62 15.87 -5.36
C THR A 145 19.66 14.76 -5.55
N ASP A 146 20.64 14.66 -4.66
CA ASP A 146 21.59 13.54 -4.63
C ASP A 146 20.97 12.22 -4.12
N TRP A 147 19.68 12.22 -3.79
CA TRP A 147 18.98 11.02 -3.36
C TRP A 147 18.62 10.10 -4.53
N THR A 148 18.71 8.79 -4.31
CA THR A 148 18.08 7.78 -5.15
C THR A 148 16.66 7.48 -4.65
N PHE A 149 15.84 6.83 -5.47
CA PHE A 149 14.51 6.41 -5.04
C PHE A 149 14.56 5.39 -3.90
N GLU A 150 15.59 4.55 -3.83
CA GLU A 150 15.79 3.60 -2.74
C GLU A 150 16.02 4.30 -1.40
N GLN A 151 16.77 5.41 -1.39
CA GLN A 151 16.95 6.23 -0.18
C GLN A 151 15.61 6.84 0.27
N TRP A 152 14.80 7.34 -0.67
CA TRP A 152 13.43 7.78 -0.38
C TRP A 152 12.54 6.64 0.15
N PHE A 153 12.58 5.47 -0.50
CA PHE A 153 11.77 4.31 -0.12
C PHE A 153 12.02 3.87 1.32
N ASN A 154 13.28 3.96 1.76
CA ASN A 154 13.69 3.50 3.08
C ASN A 154 13.72 4.60 4.16
N CYS A 155 13.45 5.87 3.82
CA CYS A 155 13.55 6.96 4.80
C CYS A 155 12.35 7.03 5.76
N ARG A 156 12.57 7.63 6.94
CA ARG A 156 11.53 7.82 7.97
C ARG A 156 10.41 8.75 7.48
N ALA A 157 10.74 9.83 6.77
CA ALA A 157 9.76 10.79 6.27
C ALA A 157 8.68 10.13 5.39
N ARG A 158 9.07 9.23 4.48
CA ARG A 158 8.12 8.48 3.67
C ARG A 158 7.19 7.62 4.51
N ARG A 159 7.71 6.94 5.54
CA ARG A 159 6.90 6.08 6.41
C ARG A 159 5.84 6.90 7.14
N LEU A 160 6.23 8.04 7.71
CA LEU A 160 5.33 8.98 8.35
C LEU A 160 4.24 9.46 7.37
N LEU A 161 4.63 9.91 6.17
CA LEU A 161 3.67 10.39 5.18
C LEU A 161 2.65 9.32 4.74
N ASN A 162 3.03 8.05 4.78
CA ASN A 162 2.14 6.94 4.48
C ASN A 162 1.18 6.58 5.63
N GLU A 163 1.24 7.28 6.77
CA GLU A 163 0.28 7.14 7.87
C GLU A 163 -0.89 8.13 7.75
N ILE A 164 -0.87 9.01 6.74
CA ILE A 164 -2.01 9.89 6.43
C ILE A 164 -3.19 9.01 6.02
N ASP A 165 -4.27 9.09 6.79
CA ASP A 165 -5.48 8.32 6.55
C ASP A 165 -6.18 8.76 5.25
N ASP A 166 -6.39 7.81 4.35
CA ASP A 166 -7.10 8.03 3.08
C ASP A 166 -8.60 7.72 3.18
N CYS A 167 -9.09 7.33 4.37
CA CYS A 167 -10.49 7.05 4.60
C CYS A 167 -11.34 8.32 4.44
N PRO A 168 -12.30 8.36 3.49
CA PRO A 168 -13.15 9.53 3.26
C PRO A 168 -14.26 9.67 4.31
N LEU A 169 -14.34 8.78 5.30
CA LEU A 169 -15.41 8.73 6.30
C LEU A 169 -14.83 8.63 7.72
N GLU A 170 -15.32 9.49 8.61
CA GLU A 170 -15.07 9.40 10.05
C GLU A 170 -16.39 9.14 10.78
N TYR A 171 -16.41 8.19 11.72
CA TYR A 171 -17.54 8.02 12.61
C TYR A 171 -17.43 9.01 13.78
N VAL A 172 -18.39 9.92 13.88
CA VAL A 172 -18.49 10.89 14.98
C VAL A 172 -19.48 10.36 16.01
N TYR A 173 -19.01 10.09 17.22
CA TYR A 173 -19.87 9.63 18.31
C TYR A 173 -20.81 10.74 18.77
N LEU A 174 -22.02 10.37 19.19
CA LEU A 174 -23.04 11.31 19.69
C LEU A 174 -22.52 12.22 20.82
N SER A 175 -21.57 11.73 21.64
CA SER A 175 -20.90 12.50 22.69
C SER A 175 -20.05 13.66 22.16
N ASP A 176 -19.49 13.49 20.97
CA ASP A 176 -18.51 14.38 20.36
C ASP A 176 -19.14 15.31 19.31
N MET A 177 -20.41 15.08 18.97
CA MET A 177 -21.17 15.90 18.03
C MET A 177 -21.46 17.29 18.58
N THR A 178 -21.31 18.31 17.72
CA THR A 178 -21.78 19.67 18.03
C THR A 178 -23.31 19.75 18.05
N ASP A 179 -23.86 20.82 18.61
CA ASP A 179 -25.32 21.01 18.65
C ASP A 179 -25.91 21.14 17.23
N GLU A 180 -25.18 21.75 16.29
CA GLU A 180 -25.55 21.82 14.88
C GLU A 180 -25.54 20.44 14.22
N GLU A 181 -24.53 19.62 14.50
CA GLU A 181 -24.45 18.24 14.00
C GLU A 181 -25.59 17.39 14.54
N LYS A 182 -25.94 17.52 15.82
CA LYS A 182 -27.09 16.83 16.43
C LYS A 182 -28.43 17.26 15.81
N ALA A 183 -28.56 18.55 15.50
CA ALA A 183 -29.76 19.07 14.84
C ALA A 183 -29.88 18.59 13.38
N ALA A 184 -28.76 18.48 12.67
CA ALA A 184 -28.71 18.02 11.27
C ALA A 184 -28.87 16.49 11.13
N HIS A 185 -28.43 15.73 12.14
CA HIS A 185 -28.44 14.27 12.17
C HIS A 185 -29.23 13.73 13.37
N PRO A 186 -30.56 13.92 13.42
CA PRO A 186 -31.38 13.39 14.50
C PRO A 186 -31.33 11.85 14.60
N GLU A 187 -31.02 11.16 13.50
CA GLU A 187 -30.79 9.71 13.48
C GLU A 187 -29.62 9.26 14.38
N ALA A 188 -28.70 10.17 14.72
CA ALA A 188 -27.56 9.91 15.59
C ALA A 188 -27.96 9.51 17.01
N GLU A 189 -29.15 9.91 17.49
CA GLU A 189 -29.66 9.50 18.80
C GLU A 189 -29.92 7.99 18.87
N THR A 190 -30.39 7.39 17.77
CA THR A 190 -30.66 5.95 17.69
C THR A 190 -29.42 5.15 17.33
N THR A 191 -28.56 5.70 16.47
CA THR A 191 -27.36 5.01 15.96
C THR A 191 -26.13 5.22 16.84
N GLY A 192 -26.16 6.18 17.77
CA GLY A 192 -25.06 6.52 18.68
C GLY A 192 -24.00 7.44 18.06
N GLY A 193 -24.25 7.99 16.88
CA GLY A 193 -23.33 8.85 16.13
C GLY A 193 -23.71 8.93 14.66
N TYR A 194 -22.83 9.48 13.83
CA TYR A 194 -23.05 9.51 12.38
C TYR A 194 -21.73 9.40 11.61
N LEU A 195 -21.81 9.03 10.33
CA LEU A 195 -20.66 9.03 9.42
C LEU A 195 -20.52 10.41 8.78
N LYS A 196 -19.39 11.05 9.04
CA LYS A 196 -19.02 12.36 8.49
C LYS A 196 -18.04 12.17 7.34
N GLU A 197 -18.35 12.78 6.20
CA GLU A 197 -17.41 12.85 5.08
C GLU A 197 -16.22 13.74 5.44
N ARG A 198 -15.01 13.27 5.12
CA ARG A 198 -13.75 14.00 5.28
C ARG A 198 -13.01 14.09 3.96
N THR A 199 -12.28 15.20 3.79
CA THR A 199 -11.35 15.34 2.68
C THR A 199 -9.97 14.82 3.07
N MET A 200 -9.15 14.47 2.06
CA MET A 200 -7.74 14.12 2.26
C MET A 200 -6.97 15.21 3.02
N ALA A 201 -7.30 16.47 2.76
CA ALA A 201 -6.70 17.60 3.46
C ALA A 201 -7.09 17.66 4.95
N ASP A 202 -8.31 17.26 5.32
CA ASP A 202 -8.73 17.19 6.73
C ASP A 202 -7.98 16.12 7.49
N ASN A 203 -7.82 14.94 6.88
CA ASN A 203 -7.07 13.83 7.46
C ASN A 203 -5.58 14.16 7.58
N ALA A 204 -4.99 14.74 6.54
CA ALA A 204 -3.59 15.18 6.56
C ALA A 204 -3.33 16.24 7.64
N ARG A 205 -4.25 17.20 7.83
CA ARG A 205 -4.15 18.19 8.92
C ARG A 205 -4.21 17.55 10.30
N LYS A 206 -5.19 16.68 10.55
CA LYS A 206 -5.33 15.94 11.82
C LYS A 206 -4.08 15.10 12.12
N TRP A 207 -3.56 14.41 11.11
CA TRP A 207 -2.31 13.66 11.21
C TRP A 207 -1.13 14.56 11.57
N TRP A 208 -0.94 15.69 10.86
CA TRP A 208 0.16 16.62 11.11
C TRP A 208 0.14 17.20 12.53
N GLU A 209 -1.04 17.57 13.02
CA GLU A 209 -1.26 18.07 14.39
C GLU A 209 -0.88 17.04 15.46
N GLY A 210 -1.07 15.75 15.17
CA GLY A 210 -0.69 14.64 16.05
C GLY A 210 0.80 14.30 16.05
N LEU A 211 1.60 14.79 15.09
CA LEU A 211 3.03 14.50 15.02
C LEU A 211 3.84 15.23 16.11
N SER A 212 4.91 14.56 16.56
CA SER A 212 5.94 15.17 17.41
C SER A 212 6.74 16.24 16.64
N ALA A 213 7.40 17.15 17.36
CA ALA A 213 8.28 18.14 16.75
C ALA A 213 9.42 17.48 15.95
N ASP A 214 9.97 16.37 16.45
CA ASP A 214 11.02 15.61 15.77
C ASP A 214 10.54 14.99 14.47
N ASP A 215 9.33 14.42 14.45
CA ASP A 215 8.74 13.82 13.24
C ASP A 215 8.42 14.89 12.19
N ARG A 216 7.90 16.05 12.61
CA ARG A 216 7.74 17.20 11.70
C ARG A 216 9.09 17.62 11.12
N ASN A 217 10.13 17.74 11.96
CA ASN A 217 11.47 18.10 11.52
C ASN A 217 12.06 17.10 10.51
N VAL A 218 11.81 15.80 10.68
CA VAL A 218 12.23 14.77 9.71
C VAL A 218 11.64 15.02 8.32
N ILE A 219 10.38 15.45 8.24
CA ILE A 219 9.70 15.76 6.98
C ILE A 219 10.21 17.10 6.41
N LEU A 220 10.30 18.13 7.24
CA LEU A 220 10.78 19.45 6.85
C LEU A 220 12.26 19.45 6.40
N SER A 221 13.04 18.45 6.82
CA SER A 221 14.45 18.27 6.44
C SER A 221 14.64 17.51 5.12
N LEU A 222 13.57 17.19 4.40
CA LEU A 222 13.67 16.54 3.09
C LEU A 222 14.47 17.42 2.09
N PRO A 223 15.28 16.81 1.20
CA PRO A 223 15.98 17.55 0.16
C PRO A 223 15.05 18.47 -0.64
N ASN A 224 15.48 19.71 -0.84
CA ASN A 224 14.75 20.74 -1.58
C ASN A 224 13.36 21.09 -1.01
N PHE A 225 13.07 20.79 0.27
CA PHE A 225 11.76 21.03 0.87
C PHE A 225 11.17 22.40 0.50
N ASP A 226 9.95 22.39 0.00
CA ASP A 226 9.21 23.58 -0.42
C ASP A 226 7.81 23.54 0.19
N ALA A 227 7.53 24.49 1.07
CA ALA A 227 6.29 24.54 1.83
C ALA A 227 5.05 24.76 0.94
N ALA A 228 5.19 25.48 -0.18
CA ALA A 228 4.07 25.73 -1.08
C ALA A 228 3.69 24.46 -1.84
N ILE A 229 4.70 23.75 -2.38
CA ILE A 229 4.49 22.45 -3.04
C ILE A 229 3.98 21.41 -2.03
N PHE A 230 4.52 21.40 -0.80
CA PHE A 230 4.05 20.49 0.24
C PHE A 230 2.57 20.71 0.55
N LYS A 231 2.14 21.98 0.70
CA LYS A 231 0.74 22.35 0.90
C LYS A 231 -0.14 21.99 -0.29
N GLU A 232 0.33 22.19 -1.52
CA GLU A 232 -0.40 21.83 -2.74
C GLU A 232 -0.69 20.31 -2.79
N ILE A 233 0.29 19.48 -2.43
CA ILE A 233 0.16 18.01 -2.48
C ILE A 233 -0.63 17.46 -1.29
N THR A 234 -0.39 17.96 -0.08
CA THR A 234 -0.90 17.36 1.16
C THR A 234 -2.05 18.13 1.80
N GLY A 235 -2.26 19.39 1.44
CA GLY A 235 -3.18 20.31 2.12
C GLY A 235 -2.65 20.89 3.43
N ILE A 236 -1.45 20.52 3.88
CA ILE A 236 -0.86 20.97 5.16
C ILE A 236 -0.12 22.29 4.95
N ASP A 237 -0.48 23.32 5.72
CA ASP A 237 0.23 24.59 5.74
C ASP A 237 1.28 24.61 6.85
N VAL A 238 2.56 24.65 6.46
CA VAL A 238 3.72 24.72 7.37
C VAL A 238 4.41 26.07 7.36
N SER A 239 3.87 27.06 6.64
CA SER A 239 4.50 28.37 6.45
C SER A 239 4.47 29.27 7.70
N ASN A 240 3.75 28.86 8.75
CA ASN A 240 3.61 29.57 10.02
C ASN A 240 4.28 28.85 11.22
N GLY A 241 5.20 27.92 10.97
CA GLY A 241 5.91 27.13 11.98
C GLY A 241 7.29 27.68 12.34
#